data_AF-A0A963TDH5-F1
#
_entry.id   AF-A0A963TDH5-F1
#
_cell.length_a   1.000
_cell.length_b   1.000
_cell.length_c   1.000
_cell.angle_alpha   90.00
_cell.angle_beta   90.00
_cell.angle_gamma   90.00
#
_symmetry.space_group_name_H-M   'P 1'
#
loop_
_entity.id
_entity.type
_entity.pdbx_description
1 polymer ?
#
loop_
_entity_poly.entity_id
_entity_poly.type
_entity_poly.pdbx_seq_one_letter_code
_entity_poly.pdbx_strand_id
1 'polypeptide(L)'
;MRSIAKLISLIIMLAAAAVVVALAIANRDPVTLSLDPLPRSLELPLYLHLIGAMAVGFLWGCLATWVSNGKTRLRAREGIFRADKAEREAKALREKVERLEAAAEQRQRDQAPALPAADAA
;
A
#
# COMPACT_ATOMS: atom_id res chain seq x y z
N MET A 1 -11.73 -1.96 3.63
CA MET A 1 -11.14 -2.88 4.65
C MET A 1 -9.86 -2.34 5.31
N ARG A 2 -8.87 -1.81 4.56
CA ARG A 2 -7.61 -1.29 5.15
C ARG A 2 -7.78 -0.13 6.15
N SER A 3 -8.81 0.69 6.02
CA SER A 3 -9.04 1.84 6.92
C SER A 3 -9.55 1.44 8.30
N ILE A 4 -10.33 0.35 8.38
CA ILE A 4 -10.88 -0.18 9.65
C ILE A 4 -9.75 -0.75 10.51
N ALA A 5 -8.82 -1.51 9.91
CA ALA A 5 -7.65 -2.02 10.62
C ALA A 5 -6.77 -0.91 11.20
N LYS A 6 -6.65 0.24 10.51
CA LYS A 6 -5.92 1.42 11.02
C LYS A 6 -6.65 2.06 12.20
N LEU A 7 -7.98 2.18 12.13
CA LEU A 7 -8.81 2.70 13.22
C LEU A 7 -8.71 1.81 14.46
N ILE A 8 -8.80 0.49 14.30
CA ILE A 8 -8.64 -0.47 15.40
C ILE A 8 -7.24 -0.35 16.01
N SER A 9 -6.19 -0.30 15.18
CA SER A 9 -4.82 -0.11 15.66
C SER A 9 -4.63 1.21 16.40
N LEU A 10 -5.27 2.29 15.95
CA LEU A 10 -5.22 3.60 16.61
C LEU A 10 -5.90 3.55 17.98
N ILE A 11 -7.08 2.92 18.06
CA ILE A 11 -7.83 2.77 19.32
C ILE A 11 -7.02 1.94 20.33
N ILE A 12 -6.42 0.82 19.89
CA ILE A 12 -5.56 -0.01 20.74
C ILE A 12 -4.35 0.78 21.24
N MET A 13 -3.71 1.56 20.37
CA MET A 13 -2.53 2.35 20.73
C MET A 13 -2.89 3.46 21.73
N LEU A 14 -4.03 4.13 21.54
CA LEU A 14 -4.53 5.15 22.46
C LEU A 14 -4.91 4.55 23.82
N ALA A 15 -5.57 3.40 23.83
CA ALA A 15 -5.93 2.69 25.06
C ALA A 15 -4.67 2.24 25.83
N ALA A 16 -3.68 1.69 25.14
CA ALA A 16 -2.39 1.33 25.75
C ALA A 16 -1.68 2.56 26.34
N ALA A 17 -1.64 3.68 25.61
CA ALA A 17 -1.07 4.93 26.10
C ALA A 17 -1.81 5.44 27.36
N ALA A 18 -3.14 5.36 27.39
CA ALA A 18 -3.93 5.75 28.55
C ALA A 18 -3.62 4.89 29.78
N VAL A 19 -3.45 3.57 29.63
CA VAL A 19 -3.05 2.66 30.72
C VAL A 19 -1.67 3.03 31.26
N VAL A 20 -0.71 3.29 30.38
CA VAL A 20 0.66 3.71 30.74
C VAL A 20 0.63 5.02 31.54
N VAL A 21 -0.15 6.01 31.08
CA VAL A 21 -0.31 7.29 31.79
C VAL A 21 -0.99 7.10 33.15
N ALA A 22 -2.04 6.28 33.24
CA ALA A 22 -2.71 5.99 34.50
C ALA A 22 -1.75 5.31 35.51
N LEU A 23 -0.97 4.34 35.05
CA LEU A 23 0.04 3.66 35.87
C LEU A 23 1.12 4.65 36.37
N ALA A 24 1.54 5.57 35.51
CA ALA A 24 2.51 6.62 35.81
C ALA A 24 1.98 7.62 36.86
N ILE A 25 0.71 8.01 36.76
CA ILE A 25 0.08 8.95 37.71
C ILE A 25 -0.14 8.27 39.06
N ALA A 26 -0.57 7.00 39.06
CA ALA A 26 -0.84 6.23 40.27
C ALA A 26 0.44 5.87 41.03
N ASN A 27 1.56 5.70 40.33
CA ASN A 27 2.84 5.28 40.91
C ASN A 27 3.89 6.38 40.67
N ARG A 28 3.79 7.47 41.44
CA ARG A 28 4.76 8.58 41.41
C ARG A 28 6.00 8.32 42.25
N ASP A 29 5.93 7.34 43.14
CA ASP A 29 7.03 7.00 44.03
C ASP A 29 8.23 6.45 43.24
N PRO A 30 9.46 6.70 43.70
CA PRO A 30 10.66 6.11 43.10
C PRO A 30 10.59 4.59 43.20
N VAL A 31 10.74 3.91 42.06
CA VAL A 31 10.79 2.46 41.97
C VAL A 31 12.19 2.05 41.54
N THR A 32 12.80 1.14 42.29
CA THR A 32 14.12 0.60 41.98
C THR A 32 13.97 -0.46 40.89
N LEU A 33 14.44 -0.16 39.68
CA LEU A 33 14.51 -1.13 38.59
C LEU A 33 15.91 -1.74 38.58
N SER A 34 16.01 -3.03 38.93
CA SER A 34 17.25 -3.78 38.80
C SER A 34 17.34 -4.37 37.40
N LEU A 35 18.37 -3.98 36.64
CA LEU A 35 18.56 -4.42 35.26
C LEU A 35 19.40 -5.70 35.20
N ASP A 36 18.91 -6.81 35.73
CA ASP A 36 19.65 -8.07 35.65
C ASP A 36 19.71 -8.55 34.18
N PRO A 37 20.85 -8.96 33.57
CA PRO A 37 22.18 -9.35 34.09
C PRO A 37 23.23 -8.22 34.22
N LEU A 38 22.86 -6.95 34.04
CA LEU A 38 23.76 -5.82 34.28
C LEU A 38 23.75 -5.44 35.78
N PRO A 39 24.90 -5.25 36.44
CA PRO A 39 24.97 -4.85 37.85
C PRO A 39 24.70 -3.35 38.04
N ARG A 40 23.56 -2.86 37.52
CA ARG A 40 23.10 -1.48 37.68
C ARG A 40 21.63 -1.46 38.07
N SER A 41 21.33 -0.74 39.15
CA SER A 41 19.99 -0.38 39.56
C SER A 41 19.71 1.07 39.18
N LEU A 42 18.51 1.31 38.67
CA LEU A 42 18.02 2.64 38.34
C LEU A 42 16.87 2.96 39.29
N GLU A 43 17.09 3.94 40.17
CA GLU A 43 16.04 4.50 41.00
C GLU A 43 15.47 5.73 40.32
N LEU A 44 14.41 5.54 39.56
CA LEU A 44 13.64 6.63 39.00
C LEU A 44 12.15 6.40 39.27
N PRO A 45 11.35 7.47 39.39
CA PRO A 45 9.90 7.33 39.43
C PRO A 45 9.35 6.48 38.29
N LEU A 46 8.30 5.70 38.55
CA LEU A 46 7.76 4.75 37.56
C LEU A 46 7.34 5.43 36.25
N TYR A 47 6.89 6.69 36.30
CA TYR A 47 6.50 7.44 35.12
C TYR A 47 7.65 7.61 34.10
N LEU A 48 8.91 7.75 34.55
CA LEU A 48 10.05 7.86 33.64
C LEU A 48 10.32 6.54 32.90
N HIS A 49 10.22 5.42 33.60
CA HIS A 49 10.36 4.08 33.01
C HIS A 49 9.28 3.81 31.96
N LEU A 50 8.04 4.15 32.28
CA LEU A 50 6.87 4.00 31.40
C LEU A 50 6.97 4.87 30.13
N ILE A 51 7.33 6.15 30.29
CA ILE A 51 7.52 7.07 29.15
C ILE A 51 8.69 6.60 28.29
N GLY A 52 9.80 6.17 28.90
CA GLY A 52 10.95 5.62 28.17
C GLY A 52 10.59 4.39 27.35
N ALA A 53 9.91 3.41 27.95
CA ALA A 53 9.44 2.21 27.25
C ALA A 53 8.47 2.54 26.11
N MET A 54 7.54 3.49 26.34
CA MET A 54 6.60 3.92 25.31
C MET A 54 7.29 4.67 24.17
N ALA A 55 8.29 5.51 24.46
CA ALA A 55 9.10 6.20 23.45
C ALA A 55 9.86 5.19 22.59
N VAL A 56 10.48 4.17 23.20
CA VAL A 56 11.17 3.09 22.47
C VAL A 56 10.18 2.32 21.59
N GLY A 57 9.03 1.93 22.13
CA GLY A 57 7.98 1.24 21.36
C GLY A 57 7.46 2.08 20.19
N PHE A 58 7.26 3.39 20.40
CA PHE A 58 6.85 4.33 19.36
C PHE A 58 7.90 4.43 18.24
N LEU A 59 9.17 4.62 18.60
CA LEU A 59 10.27 4.68 17.62
C LEU A 59 10.34 3.39 16.80
N TRP A 60 10.16 2.24 17.44
CA TRP A 60 10.13 0.94 16.76
C TRP A 60 8.94 0.83 15.80
N GLY A 61 7.76 1.30 16.23
CA GLY A 61 6.55 1.37 15.39
C GLY A 61 6.72 2.31 14.19
N CYS A 62 7.31 3.49 14.39
CA CYS A 62 7.66 4.43 13.33
C CYS A 62 8.64 3.81 12.33
N LEU A 63 9.68 3.12 12.81
CA LEU A 63 10.64 2.46 11.95
C LEU A 63 10.00 1.32 11.15
N ALA A 64 9.18 0.49 11.79
CA ALA A 64 8.46 -0.61 11.13
C ALA A 64 7.49 -0.10 10.05
N THR A 65 6.74 0.97 10.35
CA THR A 65 5.84 1.60 9.38
C THR A 65 6.59 2.27 8.24
N TRP A 66 7.74 2.90 8.51
CA TRP A 66 8.59 3.50 7.48
C TRP A 66 9.14 2.44 6.51
N VAL A 67 9.66 1.33 7.02
CA VAL A 67 10.15 0.20 6.20
C VAL A 67 9.02 -0.46 5.40
N SER A 68 7.84 -0.63 6.00
CA SER A 68 6.65 -1.18 5.32
C SER A 68 6.14 -0.27 4.20
N ASN A 69 6.08 1.05 4.44
CA ASN A 69 5.65 2.03 3.45
C ASN A 69 6.68 2.27 2.33
N GLY A 70 7.98 2.02 2.59
CA GLY A 70 9.02 2.06 1.56
C GLY A 70 8.75 1.08 0.40
N LYS A 71 8.28 -0.13 0.71
CA LYS A 71 7.90 -1.14 -0.31
C LYS A 71 6.69 -0.71 -1.13
N THR A 72 5.76 0.03 -0.53
CA THR A 72 4.57 0.56 -1.22
C THR A 72 4.94 1.61 -2.27
N ARG A 73 5.96 2.43 -2.01
CA ARG A 73 6.47 3.41 -3.01
C ARG A 73 7.08 2.73 -4.24
N LEU A 74 7.79 1.62 -4.06
CA LEU A 74 8.35 0.86 -5.18
C LEU A 74 7.25 0.21 -6.03
N ARG A 75 6.27 -0.44 -5.38
CA ARG A 75 5.14 -1.08 -6.04
C ARG A 75 4.23 -0.10 -6.78
N ALA A 76 4.09 1.12 -6.28
CA ALA A 76 3.35 2.18 -6.98
C ALA A 76 4.01 2.56 -8.31
N ARG A 77 5.36 2.66 -8.34
CA ARG A 77 6.11 2.97 -9.58
C ARG A 77 6.02 1.84 -10.59
N GLU A 78 6.17 0.59 -10.14
CA GLU A 78 6.02 -0.59 -11.02
C GLU A 78 4.59 -0.72 -11.58
N GLY A 79 3.58 -0.39 -10.76
CA GLY A 79 2.18 -0.39 -11.19
C GLY A 79 1.91 0.58 -12.35
N ILE A 80 2.46 1.79 -12.29
CA ILE A 80 2.30 2.80 -13.35
C ILE A 80 2.94 2.31 -14.66
N PHE A 81 4.16 1.76 -14.60
CA PHE A 81 4.83 1.27 -15.80
C PHE A 81 4.10 0.08 -16.44
N ARG A 82 3.58 -0.84 -15.62
CA ARG A 82 2.78 -1.98 -16.12
C ARG A 82 1.47 -1.52 -16.74
N ALA A 83 0.82 -0.50 -16.17
CA ALA A 83 -0.40 0.07 -16.73
C ALA A 83 -0.14 0.72 -18.10
N ASP A 84 0.89 1.57 -18.22
CA ASP A 84 1.26 2.22 -19.49
C ASP A 84 1.61 1.18 -20.58
N LYS A 85 2.35 0.14 -20.20
CA LYS A 85 2.69 -0.95 -21.13
C LYS A 85 1.45 -1.71 -21.60
N ALA A 86 0.54 -2.06 -20.68
CA ALA A 86 -0.70 -2.75 -21.03
C ALA A 86 -1.60 -1.90 -21.94
N GLU A 87 -1.65 -0.58 -21.71
CA GLU A 87 -2.43 0.35 -22.52
C GLU A 87 -1.88 0.47 -23.95
N ARG A 88 -0.55 0.52 -24.10
CA ARG A 88 0.12 0.49 -25.42
C ARG A 88 -0.13 -0.82 -26.17
N GLU A 89 -0.02 -1.96 -25.49
CA GLU A 89 -0.28 -3.26 -26.10
C GLU A 89 -1.74 -3.39 -26.53
N ALA A 90 -2.68 -2.93 -25.70
CA ALA A 90 -4.10 -2.91 -26.04
C ALA A 90 -4.38 -2.02 -27.27
N LYS A 91 -3.75 -0.84 -27.35
CA LYS A 91 -3.87 0.04 -28.52
C LYS A 91 -3.30 -0.60 -29.78
N ALA A 92 -2.10 -1.18 -29.69
CA ALA A 92 -1.46 -1.85 -30.83
C ALA A 92 -2.27 -3.05 -31.34
N LEU A 93 -2.90 -3.82 -30.44
CA LEU A 93 -3.80 -4.90 -30.81
C LEU A 93 -5.07 -4.39 -31.49
N ARG A 94 -5.69 -3.32 -30.98
CA ARG A 94 -6.85 -2.69 -31.63
C ARG A 94 -6.55 -2.22 -33.05
N GLU A 95 -5.42 -1.54 -33.24
CA GLU A 95 -4.99 -1.09 -34.58
C GLU A 95 -4.70 -2.25 -35.54
N LYS A 96 -4.27 -3.42 -35.03
CA LYS A 96 -4.09 -4.62 -35.85
C LYS A 96 -5.42 -5.25 -36.24
N VAL A 97 -6.37 -5.32 -35.31
CA VAL A 97 -7.72 -5.83 -35.58
C VAL A 97 -8.40 -4.97 -36.64
N GLU A 98 -8.39 -3.64 -36.48
CA GLU A 98 -8.99 -2.71 -37.44
C GLU A 98 -8.36 -2.83 -38.84
N ARG A 99 -7.02 -2.99 -38.92
CA ARG A 99 -6.34 -3.24 -40.21
C ARG A 99 -6.74 -4.56 -40.85
N LEU A 100 -6.89 -5.62 -40.06
CA LEU A 100 -7.29 -6.93 -40.57
C LEU A 100 -8.75 -6.92 -41.03
N GLU A 101 -9.63 -6.23 -40.30
CA GLU A 101 -11.04 -6.03 -40.68
C GLU A 101 -11.13 -5.24 -41.98
N ALA A 102 -10.44 -4.10 -42.09
CA ALA A 102 -10.42 -3.31 -43.33
C ALA A 102 -9.87 -4.09 -44.53
N ALA A 103 -8.82 -4.91 -44.32
CA ALA A 103 -8.27 -5.78 -45.37
C ALA A 103 -9.24 -6.91 -45.75
N ALA A 104 -10.02 -7.43 -44.80
CA ALA A 104 -11.05 -8.44 -45.07
C ALA A 104 -12.23 -7.82 -45.86
N GLU A 105 -12.67 -6.61 -45.50
CA GLU A 105 -13.70 -5.87 -46.22
C GLU A 105 -13.26 -5.52 -47.65
N GLN A 106 -12.00 -5.11 -47.85
CA GLN A 106 -11.44 -4.87 -49.17
C GLN A 106 -11.42 -6.15 -50.01
N ARG A 107 -10.95 -7.27 -49.46
CA ARG A 107 -10.98 -8.57 -50.16
C ARG A 107 -12.41 -8.99 -50.52
N GLN A 108 -13.39 -8.72 -49.68
CA GLN A 108 -14.80 -9.00 -49.98
C GLN A 108 -15.34 -8.10 -51.10
N ARG A 109 -14.98 -6.81 -51.13
CA ARG A 109 -15.32 -5.90 -52.23
C ARG A 109 -14.69 -6.33 -53.55
N ASP A 110 -13.42 -6.72 -53.53
CA ASP A 110 -12.71 -7.17 -54.73
C ASP A 110 -13.25 -8.50 -55.29
N GLN A 111 -13.84 -9.34 -54.42
CA GLN A 111 -14.50 -10.60 -54.80
C GLN A 111 -15.99 -10.47 -55.14
N ALA A 112 -16.61 -9.31 -54.90
CA ALA A 112 -17.99 -9.08 -55.29
C ALA A 112 -18.07 -9.00 -56.83
N PRO A 113 -18.83 -9.89 -57.51
CA PRO A 113 -18.92 -9.87 -58.95
C PRO A 113 -19.48 -8.51 -59.39
N ALA A 114 -18.88 -7.90 -60.41
CA ALA A 114 -19.52 -6.80 -61.13
C ALA A 114 -20.84 -7.34 -61.66
N LEU A 115 -21.95 -7.02 -60.98
CA LEU A 115 -23.28 -7.29 -61.48
C LEU A 115 -23.32 -6.65 -62.87
N PRO A 116 -23.46 -7.44 -63.95
CA PRO A 116 -23.54 -6.87 -65.27
C PRO A 116 -24.69 -5.89 -65.25
N ALA A 117 -24.41 -4.64 -65.65
CA ALA A 117 -25.41 -3.61 -65.81
C ALA A 117 -26.59 -4.24 -66.55
N ALA A 118 -27.76 -4.17 -65.94
CA ALA A 118 -29.01 -4.58 -66.56
C ALA A 118 -29.36 -3.57 -67.67
N ASP A 119 -28.52 -3.52 -68.70
CA ASP A 119 -28.72 -2.84 -69.97
C ASP A 119 -29.08 -3.93 -70.98
N ALA A 120 -30.29 -4.47 -70.86
CA ALA A 120 -30.92 -5.28 -71.90
C ALA A 120 -32.44 -5.39 -71.65
N ALA A 121 -33.18 -4.33 -71.97
CA ALA A 121 -34.58 -4.40 -72.40
C ALA A 121 -35.01 -3.07 -73.04
#